data_AF-A0A9E5NPJ4-F1
#
_entry.id   AF-A0A9E5NPJ4-F1
#
_cell.length_a   1.000
_cell.length_b   1.000
_cell.length_c   1.000
_cell.angle_alpha   90.00
_cell.angle_beta   90.00
_cell.angle_gamma   90.00
#
_symmetry.space_group_name_H-M   'P 1'
#
loop_
_entity.id
_entity.type
_entity.pdbx_description
1 polymer ?
#
loop_
_entity_poly.entity_id
_entity_poly.type
_entity_poly.pdbx_seq_one_letter_code
_entity_poly.pdbx_strand_id
1 'polypeptide(L)'
;EGSRIFLGAHDFRGFSRGEGGVCHIESVQFLDLGEWLALDIKADRFLWEMVRRIARGLELFSEGGISLRDLRDAMKGRDVGLEPAPPEYLW
;
A
#
# COMPACT_ATOMS: atom_id res chain seq x y z
N GLU A 1 9.22 8.85 0.36
CA GLU A 1 10.18 7.78 0.71
C GLU A 1 9.52 6.45 1.04
N GLY A 2 8.44 6.43 1.84
CA GLY A 2 7.74 5.18 2.21
C GLY A 2 7.20 4.35 1.06
N SER A 3 6.76 4.95 -0.06
CA SER A 3 6.18 4.23 -1.21
C SER A 3 7.15 3.32 -1.96
N ARG A 4 8.46 3.61 -1.92
CA ARG A 4 9.46 2.85 -2.70
C ARG A 4 9.66 1.42 -2.19
N ILE A 5 9.28 1.13 -0.95
CA ILE A 5 9.42 -0.22 -0.37
C ILE A 5 8.54 -1.25 -1.08
N PHE A 6 7.50 -0.80 -1.77
CA PHE A 6 6.53 -1.64 -2.44
C PHE A 6 6.98 -2.07 -3.84
N LEU A 7 7.99 -1.40 -4.43
CA LEU A 7 8.47 -1.70 -5.78
C LEU A 7 9.11 -3.08 -5.86
N GLY A 8 8.88 -3.77 -6.98
CA GLY A 8 9.42 -5.11 -7.23
C GLY A 8 8.49 -6.23 -6.75
N ALA A 9 9.05 -7.44 -6.64
CA ALA A 9 8.30 -8.63 -6.27
C ALA A 9 8.30 -8.86 -4.75
N HIS A 10 7.11 -8.91 -4.15
CA HIS A 10 6.94 -9.14 -2.70
C HIS A 10 5.68 -9.96 -2.41
N ASP A 11 5.66 -10.69 -1.29
CA ASP A 11 4.41 -11.25 -0.76
C ASP A 11 3.60 -10.15 -0.08
N PHE A 12 2.45 -9.77 -0.68
CA PHE A 12 1.60 -8.69 -0.21
C PHE A 12 0.53 -9.13 0.80
N ARG A 13 0.67 -10.30 1.44
CA ARG A 13 -0.29 -10.82 2.43
C ARG A 13 -0.63 -9.84 3.55
N GLY A 14 0.33 -9.07 4.06
CA GLY A 14 0.07 -8.07 5.11
C GLY A 14 -0.72 -6.86 4.61
N PHE A 15 -0.86 -6.71 3.28
CA PHE A 15 -1.65 -5.68 2.62
C PHE A 15 -2.88 -6.27 1.92
N SER A 16 -3.20 -7.55 2.05
CA SER A 16 -4.40 -8.12 1.44
C SER A 16 -5.35 -8.65 2.51
N ARG A 17 -6.63 -8.79 2.12
CA ARG A 17 -7.59 -9.55 2.90
C ARG A 17 -7.74 -10.95 2.31
N GLY A 18 -7.67 -11.97 3.16
CA GLY A 18 -7.77 -13.37 2.74
C GLY A 18 -6.42 -13.94 2.34
N GLU A 19 -6.28 -14.40 1.09
CA GLU A 19 -5.06 -15.04 0.62
C GLU A 19 -3.94 -14.04 0.34
N GLY A 20 -2.71 -14.45 0.68
CA GLY A 20 -1.48 -13.75 0.32
C GLY A 20 -1.01 -14.12 -1.08
N GLY A 21 0.10 -13.54 -1.52
CA GLY A 21 0.63 -13.83 -2.84
C GLY A 21 1.73 -12.88 -3.25
N VAL A 22 2.67 -13.41 -4.04
CA VAL A 22 3.76 -12.62 -4.60
C VAL A 22 3.25 -11.82 -5.80
N CYS A 23 3.13 -10.51 -5.66
CA CYS A 23 2.84 -9.58 -6.76
C CYS A 23 4.08 -8.75 -7.10
N HIS A 24 4.15 -8.24 -8.32
CA HIS A 24 5.22 -7.39 -8.80
C HIS A 24 4.69 -5.99 -9.09
N ILE A 25 5.09 -5.01 -8.28
CA ILE A 25 4.75 -3.60 -8.53
C ILE A 25 5.83 -2.96 -9.40
N GLU A 26 5.41 -2.51 -10.59
CA GLU A 26 6.25 -1.85 -11.58
C GLU A 26 6.49 -0.38 -11.24
N SER A 27 5.46 0.32 -10.74
CA SER A 27 5.58 1.73 -10.35
C SER A 27 4.63 2.11 -9.22
N VAL A 28 5.10 3.04 -8.38
CA VAL A 28 4.30 3.74 -7.38
C VAL A 28 4.62 5.23 -7.47
N GLN A 29 3.62 6.05 -7.75
CA GLN A 29 3.79 7.48 -7.97
C GLN A 29 2.70 8.25 -7.23
N PHE A 30 3.02 9.47 -6.81
CA PHE A 30 2.03 10.42 -6.33
C PHE A 30 1.84 11.49 -7.39
N LEU A 31 0.59 11.74 -7.77
CA LEU A 31 0.21 12.76 -8.73
C LEU A 31 -0.48 13.90 -7.95
N ASP A 32 0.09 15.10 -8.04
CA ASP A 32 -0.52 16.31 -7.50
C ASP A 32 -1.63 16.78 -8.47
N LEU A 33 -2.86 16.80 -7.97
CA LEU A 33 -4.06 17.23 -8.70
C LEU A 33 -4.62 18.53 -8.09
N GLY A 34 -3.80 19.31 -7.38
CA GLY A 34 -4.18 20.55 -6.72
C GLY A 34 -4.76 20.29 -5.34
N GLU A 35 -6.09 20.23 -5.22
CA GLU A 35 -6.75 19.96 -3.93
C GLU A 35 -6.66 18.48 -3.52
N TRP A 36 -6.23 17.61 -4.45
CA TRP A 36 -6.17 16.17 -4.26
C TRP A 36 -4.76 15.65 -4.55
N LEU A 37 -4.36 14.61 -3.82
CA LEU A 37 -3.16 13.84 -4.10
C LEU A 37 -3.58 12.42 -4.50
N ALA A 38 -3.28 12.02 -5.73
CA ALA A 38 -3.58 10.68 -6.20
C ALA A 38 -2.37 9.74 -6.04
N LEU A 39 -2.63 8.51 -5.60
CA LEU A 39 -1.65 7.43 -5.57
C LEU A 39 -1.85 6.54 -6.80
N ASP A 40 -0.90 6.57 -7.73
CA ASP A 40 -0.89 5.74 -8.92
C ASP A 40 0.02 4.52 -8.70
N ILE A 41 -0.55 3.32 -8.85
CA ILE A 41 0.16 2.05 -8.69
C ILE A 41 -0.04 1.19 -9.93
N LYS A 42 1.06 0.73 -10.51
CA LYS A 42 1.07 -0.25 -11.59
C LYS A 42 1.70 -1.55 -11.10
N ALA A 43 1.03 -2.68 -11.36
CA ALA A 43 1.51 -4.00 -10.99
C ALA A 43 1.09 -5.06 -12.01
N ASP A 44 1.71 -6.24 -11.95
CA ASP A 44 1.33 -7.41 -12.74
C ASP A 44 -0.10 -7.89 -12.41
N ARG A 45 -0.48 -7.81 -11.12
CA ARG A 45 -1.81 -8.08 -10.59
C ARG A 45 -1.95 -7.50 -9.18
N PHE A 46 -3.19 -7.44 -8.70
CA PHE A 46 -3.50 -6.99 -7.34
C PHE A 46 -4.27 -8.07 -6.56
N LEU A 47 -4.01 -8.15 -5.25
CA LEU A 47 -4.80 -8.96 -4.32
C LEU A 47 -6.02 -8.17 -3.82
N TRP A 48 -6.97 -8.87 -3.20
CA TRP A 48 -8.16 -8.22 -2.62
C TRP A 48 -7.76 -7.22 -1.52
N GLU A 49 -8.29 -6.00 -1.61
CA GLU A 49 -7.98 -4.83 -0.75
C GLU A 49 -6.53 -4.30 -0.81
N MET A 50 -5.65 -4.89 -1.65
CA MET A 50 -4.22 -4.57 -1.72
C MET A 50 -3.92 -3.08 -1.81
N VAL A 51 -4.47 -2.43 -2.83
CA VAL A 51 -4.20 -1.02 -3.11
C VAL A 51 -4.71 -0.13 -1.97
N ARG A 52 -5.90 -0.43 -1.44
CA ARG A 52 -6.54 0.35 -0.37
C ARG A 52 -5.77 0.25 0.96
N ARG A 53 -5.18 -0.90 1.25
CA ARG A 53 -4.32 -1.10 2.44
C ARG A 53 -2.95 -0.45 2.27
N ILE A 54 -2.38 -0.47 1.06
CA ILE A 54 -1.15 0.29 0.74
C ILE A 54 -1.40 1.78 0.93
N ALA A 55 -2.51 2.31 0.39
CA ALA A 55 -2.90 3.70 0.55
C ALA A 55 -3.01 4.09 2.03
N ARG A 56 -3.72 3.29 2.86
CA ARG A 56 -3.81 3.54 4.30
C ARG A 56 -2.46 3.52 5.00
N GLY A 57 -1.59 2.56 4.67
CA GLY A 57 -0.26 2.48 5.26
C GLY A 57 0.58 3.72 4.94
N LEU A 58 0.49 4.23 3.72
CA LEU A 58 1.20 5.44 3.30
C LEU A 58 0.65 6.70 3.97
N GLU A 59 -0.67 6.79 4.10
CA GLU A 59 -1.36 7.87 4.83
C GLU A 59 -0.90 7.91 6.30
N LEU A 60 -1.01 6.81 7.04
CA LEU A 60 -0.58 6.73 8.44
C LEU A 60 0.92 7.02 8.61
N PHE A 61 1.74 6.57 7.68
CA PHE A 61 3.18 6.88 7.68
C PHE A 61 3.43 8.38 7.48
N SER A 62 2.66 9.02 6.59
CA SER A 62 2.77 10.46 6.33
C SER A 62 2.31 11.30 7.53
N GLU A 63 1.32 10.83 8.29
CA GLU A 63 0.83 11.45 9.52
C GLU A 63 1.74 11.20 10.73
N GLY A 64 2.75 10.32 10.59
CA GLY A 64 3.62 9.91 11.69
C GLY A 64 2.99 8.90 12.66
N GLY A 65 1.82 8.34 12.32
CA GLY A 65 1.13 7.32 13.12
C GLY A 65 1.82 5.95 13.09
N ILE A 66 2.60 5.66 12.04
CA ILE A 66 3.45 4.47 11.95
C ILE A 66 4.84 4.82 11.40
N SER A 67 5.84 4.02 11.73
CA SER A 67 7.20 4.17 11.22
C SER A 67 7.41 3.42 9.91
N LEU A 68 8.51 3.73 9.21
CA LEU A 68 8.94 2.95 8.04
C LEU A 68 9.22 1.48 8.39
N ARG A 69 9.61 1.22 9.64
CA ARG A 69 9.82 -0.15 10.12
C ARG A 69 8.49 -0.90 10.20
N ASP A 70 7.43 -0.27 10.69
CA ASP A 70 6.10 -0.88 10.79
C ASP A 70 5.57 -1.22 9.39
N LEU A 71 5.73 -0.33 8.41
CA LEU A 71 5.42 -0.62 7.00
C LEU A 71 6.19 -1.83 6.45
N ARG A 72 7.49 -1.94 6.74
CA ARG A 72 8.31 -3.10 6.35
C ARG A 72 7.90 -4.38 7.08
N ASP A 73 7.41 -4.24 8.31
CA ASP A 73 6.95 -5.36 9.12
C ASP A 73 5.60 -5.87 8.61
N ALA A 74 4.73 -4.97 8.13
CA ALA A 74 3.52 -5.30 7.38
C ALA A 74 3.85 -6.06 6.08
N MET A 75 4.90 -5.65 5.34
CA MET A 75 5.38 -6.40 4.16
C MET A 75 5.87 -7.82 4.50
N LYS A 76 6.19 -8.11 5.76
CA LYS A 76 6.54 -9.45 6.25
C LYS A 76 5.33 -10.23 6.76
N GLY A 77 4.11 -9.73 6.53
CA GLY A 77 2.86 -10.35 6.94
C GLY A 77 2.52 -10.17 8.42
N ARG A 78 3.17 -9.23 9.14
CA ARG A 78 2.72 -8.89 10.49
C ARG A 78 1.48 -8.01 10.41
N ASP A 79 0.49 -8.35 11.22
CA ASP A 79 -0.68 -7.50 11.40
C ASP A 79 -0.27 -6.24 12.15
N VAL A 80 -0.50 -5.10 11.51
CA VAL A 80 -0.24 -3.74 12.01
C VAL A 80 -1.54 -2.95 12.13
N GLY A 81 -2.71 -3.61 12.02
CA GLY A 81 -4.02 -2.96 12.15
C GLY A 81 -4.37 -2.04 10.98
N LEU A 82 -3.86 -2.31 9.78
CA LEU A 82 -4.15 -1.52 8.58
C LEU A 82 -5.54 -1.84 8.04
N GLU A 83 -6.54 -1.09 8.50
CA GLU A 83 -7.86 -1.06 7.85
C GLU A 83 -7.73 -0.50 6.42
N PRO A 84 -8.44 -1.05 5.42
CA PRO A 84 -8.36 -0.54 4.06
C PRO A 84 -8.92 0.89 3.99
N ALA A 85 -8.25 1.77 3.23
CA ALA A 85 -8.80 3.08 2.89
C ALA A 85 -10.21 2.94 2.26
N PRO A 86 -11.12 3.92 2.33
CA PRO A 86 -12.46 3.81 1.75
C PRO A 86 -12.46 3.49 0.24
N PRO A 87 -13.48 2.78 -0.30
CA PRO A 87 -13.47 2.33 -1.70
C PRO A 87 -13.84 3.41 -2.73
N GLU A 88 -14.41 4.55 -2.31
CA GLU A 88 -15.03 5.55 -3.19
C GLU A 88 -14.03 6.24 -4.13
N TYR A 89 -12.74 6.13 -3.83
CA TYR A 89 -11.64 6.79 -4.57
C TYR A 89 -10.65 5.79 -5.17
N LEU A 90 -11.05 4.54 -5.38
CA LEU A 90 -10.26 3.57 -6.12
C LEU A 90 -10.82 3.43 -7.55
N TRP A 91 -9.99 3.73 -8.55
CA TRP A 91 -10.33 3.63 -9.98
C TRP A 91 -9.31 2.82 -10.77
#